data_AF-A0A963EEH0-F1
#
_entry.id   AF-A0A963EEH0-F1
#
_cell.length_a   1.000
_cell.length_b   1.000
_cell.length_c   1.000
_cell.angle_alpha   90.00
_cell.angle_beta   90.00
_cell.angle_gamma   90.00
#
_symmetry.space_group_name_H-M   'P 1'
#
loop_
_entity.id
_entity.type
_entity.pdbx_description
1 polymer ?
#
loop_
_entity_poly.entity_id
_entity_poly.type
_entity_poly.pdbx_seq_one_letter_code
_entity_poly.pdbx_strand_id
1 'polypeptide(L)'
;MVQNDPSRIDEALETLPSAIGSMELGQASEPVIEELSGGIVESWVRGLVASDPAKARDVLTSDDPRLRFLKPATRSSQLSAARSELERRRREDETAQRLDRLERQNDIRGRIDDNTARLANGETPVDPVTRDETIAAYGPEKGADVWQEIRAQTGHARAMGSVAGRSPDEQARMLTAARPDPADEGYAAAQRRYTQLQDAVAADRKRLDADPAAYVTSTAKPVAAAFAAAETPEDFGRAVSLSLAEQERLGVPPSKRRAAPKAAVENLARMIGETSSTRERAEMLASWSTAIREPGPRTALLADLEKAGLPEGLRFLQPTLEAGDMAKAGRMLTALEADIALKGDTKRDLDDALLDAEPDAFERSLAGLTGDARPLAEARERDGTRRRLAAARMQAGEDADEAVRKADEDLLAGGTRVTREGLGAFSVPAGADAYKVETGLERLREEIGDRVPPATLARLLDPAGELEGDMAERMAGELLDDFADEAAWIDHPDGGYGLLVTLMDGTRGFLPGEDDKPLRVTADEAIRAHDAGWARRIDDVLSGEFGP
;
A
#
# COMPACT_ATOMS: atom_id res chain seq x y z
N MET A 1 39.93 -55.26 18.51
CA MET A 1 40.33 -54.28 17.47
C MET A 1 41.58 -54.76 16.70
N VAL A 2 41.57 -56.03 16.27
CA VAL A 2 42.69 -56.74 15.60
C VAL A 2 42.27 -57.25 14.19
N GLN A 3 41.03 -56.96 13.77
CA GLN A 3 40.29 -57.80 12.82
C GLN A 3 40.55 -57.57 11.32
N ASN A 4 41.35 -56.59 10.90
CA ASN A 4 41.48 -56.23 9.48
C ASN A 4 42.91 -56.34 8.91
N ASP A 5 43.86 -56.86 9.67
CA ASP A 5 45.24 -57.04 9.20
C ASP A 5 45.38 -58.37 8.45
N PRO A 6 45.60 -58.36 7.12
CA PRO A 6 45.73 -59.58 6.33
C PRO A 6 46.82 -60.52 6.87
N SER A 7 47.93 -59.97 7.37
CA SER A 7 49.06 -60.75 7.88
C SER A 7 48.71 -61.50 9.17
N ARG A 8 47.81 -60.95 10.00
CA ARG A 8 47.32 -61.63 11.21
C ARG A 8 46.29 -62.72 10.89
N ILE A 9 45.56 -62.57 9.79
CA ILE A 9 44.68 -63.64 9.30
C ILE A 9 45.51 -64.78 8.74
N ASP A 10 46.56 -64.48 7.97
CA ASP A 10 47.49 -65.47 7.46
C ASP A 10 48.18 -66.20 8.64
N GLU A 11 48.67 -65.48 9.65
CA GLU A 11 49.24 -66.04 10.89
C GLU A 11 48.23 -66.90 11.67
N ALA A 12 46.96 -66.46 11.78
CA ALA A 12 45.91 -67.22 12.44
C ALA A 12 45.56 -68.51 11.69
N LEU A 13 45.54 -68.48 10.35
CA LEU A 13 45.28 -69.65 9.51
C LEU A 13 46.45 -70.64 9.54
N GLU A 14 47.70 -70.16 9.62
CA GLU A 14 48.90 -71.00 9.72
C GLU A 14 49.07 -71.65 11.11
N THR A 15 48.70 -70.96 12.18
CA THR A 15 48.88 -71.45 13.56
C THR A 15 47.73 -72.34 14.05
N LEU A 16 46.57 -72.30 13.38
CA LEU A 16 45.37 -73.07 13.75
C LEU A 16 45.60 -74.59 13.87
N PRO A 17 46.24 -75.26 12.89
CA PRO A 17 46.42 -76.72 12.94
C PRO A 17 47.27 -77.15 14.15
N SER A 18 48.31 -76.38 14.47
CA SER A 18 49.19 -76.63 15.61
C SER A 18 48.48 -76.35 16.93
N ALA A 19 47.69 -75.28 17.02
CA ALA A 19 46.92 -74.95 18.22
C ALA A 19 45.88 -76.04 18.54
N ILE A 20 45.13 -76.52 17.55
CA ILE A 20 44.10 -77.56 17.73
C ILE A 20 44.74 -78.91 18.10
N GLY A 21 45.86 -79.28 17.45
CA GLY A 21 46.59 -80.51 17.75
C GLY A 21 47.14 -80.59 19.18
N SER A 22 47.34 -79.45 19.84
CA SER A 22 47.83 -79.37 21.22
C SER A 22 46.74 -79.48 22.30
N MET A 23 45.44 -79.39 21.94
CA MET A 23 44.32 -79.38 22.89
C MET A 23 43.79 -80.77 23.31
N GLU A 24 44.57 -81.84 23.16
CA GLU A 24 44.19 -83.25 23.48
C GLU A 24 42.85 -83.73 22.86
N LEU A 25 42.36 -83.04 21.83
CA LEU A 25 41.29 -83.51 20.96
C LEU A 25 41.93 -84.45 19.93
N GLY A 26 41.96 -85.75 20.26
CA GLY A 26 42.52 -86.80 19.39
C GLY A 26 42.05 -86.66 17.94
N GLN A 27 43.01 -86.67 17.00
CA GLN A 27 42.81 -86.54 15.55
C GLN A 27 41.64 -85.62 15.18
N ALA A 28 41.75 -84.32 15.49
CA ALA A 28 40.85 -83.33 14.93
C ALA A 28 40.82 -83.53 13.40
N SER A 29 39.68 -84.00 12.89
CA SER A 29 39.55 -84.35 11.49
C SER A 29 39.67 -83.07 10.66
N GLU A 30 40.30 -83.15 9.48
CA GLU A 30 40.41 -82.07 8.49
C GLU A 30 39.14 -81.18 8.34
N PRO A 31 37.91 -81.71 8.41
CA PRO A 31 36.67 -80.90 8.46
C PRO A 31 36.59 -79.84 9.57
N VAL A 32 37.14 -80.11 10.76
CA VAL A 32 37.11 -79.18 11.91
C VAL A 32 38.04 -78.00 11.67
N ILE A 33 39.22 -78.25 11.11
CA ILE A 33 40.20 -77.20 10.76
C ILE A 33 39.65 -76.33 9.62
N GLU A 34 39.00 -76.94 8.63
CA GLU A 34 38.35 -76.22 7.53
C GLU A 34 37.19 -75.35 8.03
N GLU A 35 36.36 -75.86 8.94
CA GLU A 35 35.25 -75.10 9.54
C GLU A 35 35.73 -73.90 10.35
N LEU A 36 36.75 -74.07 11.21
CA LEU A 36 37.31 -72.97 12.00
C LEU A 36 38.03 -71.94 11.12
N SER A 37 38.76 -72.39 10.09
CA SER A 37 39.38 -71.51 9.10
C SER A 37 38.33 -70.70 8.33
N GLY A 38 37.22 -71.34 7.93
CA GLY A 38 36.08 -70.67 7.31
C GLY A 38 35.46 -69.61 8.21
N GLY A 39 35.33 -69.88 9.52
CA GLY A 39 34.85 -68.91 10.50
C GLY A 39 35.77 -67.69 10.66
N ILE A 40 37.09 -67.88 10.63
CA ILE A 40 38.08 -66.79 10.69
C ILE A 40 38.00 -65.92 9.44
N VAL A 41 37.99 -66.53 8.26
CA VAL A 41 37.92 -65.80 6.98
C VAL A 41 36.57 -65.08 6.85
N GLU A 42 35.46 -65.70 7.26
CA GLU A 42 34.15 -65.04 7.28
C GLU A 42 34.14 -63.82 8.22
N SER A 43 34.70 -63.95 9.43
CA SER A 43 34.81 -62.85 10.38
C SER A 43 35.63 -61.68 9.85
N TRP A 44 36.77 -61.98 9.20
CA TRP A 44 37.61 -60.99 8.53
C TRP A 44 36.87 -60.28 7.40
N VAL A 45 36.25 -61.04 6.47
CA VAL A 45 35.48 -60.48 5.37
C VAL A 45 34.34 -59.61 5.89
N ARG A 46 33.62 -60.06 6.93
CA ARG A 46 32.55 -59.27 7.56
C ARG A 46 33.09 -57.96 8.16
N GLY A 47 34.27 -57.99 8.79
CA GLY A 47 34.98 -56.81 9.27
C GLY A 47 35.36 -55.85 8.13
N LEU A 48 35.80 -56.38 7.00
CA LEU A 48 36.07 -55.60 5.79
C LEU A 48 34.79 -54.96 5.23
N VAL A 49 33.68 -55.70 5.11
CA VAL A 49 32.39 -55.15 4.65
C VAL A 49 31.97 -53.94 5.49
N ALA A 50 32.14 -54.00 6.81
CA ALA A 50 31.77 -52.90 7.70
C ALA A 50 32.72 -51.69 7.62
N SER A 51 34.01 -51.90 7.38
CA SER A 51 35.04 -50.84 7.45
C SER A 51 35.38 -50.26 6.08
N ASP A 52 35.63 -51.12 5.11
CA ASP A 52 36.02 -50.80 3.74
C ASP A 52 35.29 -51.74 2.75
N PRO A 53 34.02 -51.45 2.45
CA PRO A 53 33.20 -52.30 1.59
C PRO A 53 33.71 -52.34 0.14
N ALA A 54 34.53 -51.36 -0.30
CA ALA A 54 35.19 -51.40 -1.61
C ALA A 54 36.27 -52.47 -1.65
N LYS A 55 37.16 -52.48 -0.64
CA LYS A 55 38.17 -53.52 -0.48
C LYS A 55 37.54 -54.90 -0.25
N ALA A 56 36.44 -54.97 0.52
CA ALA A 56 35.70 -56.21 0.71
C ALA A 56 35.16 -56.77 -0.61
N ARG A 57 34.56 -55.92 -1.45
CA ARG A 57 34.10 -56.29 -2.81
C ARG A 57 35.27 -56.82 -3.64
N ASP A 58 36.38 -56.08 -3.68
CA ASP A 58 37.53 -56.42 -4.52
C ASP A 58 38.14 -57.76 -4.12
N VAL A 59 38.34 -57.99 -2.81
CA VAL A 59 38.75 -59.27 -2.24
C VAL A 59 37.75 -60.36 -2.62
N LEU A 60 36.45 -60.16 -2.38
CA LEU A 60 35.42 -61.18 -2.64
C LEU A 60 35.24 -61.53 -4.12
N THR A 61 35.70 -60.68 -5.04
CA THR A 61 35.72 -60.95 -6.49
C THR A 61 37.06 -61.46 -7.02
N SER A 62 38.12 -61.47 -6.21
CA SER A 62 39.45 -61.91 -6.63
C SER A 62 39.68 -63.40 -6.41
N ASP A 63 40.84 -63.88 -6.84
CA ASP A 63 41.35 -65.22 -6.57
C ASP A 63 42.16 -65.29 -5.27
N ASP A 64 41.78 -64.51 -4.24
CA ASP A 64 42.47 -64.52 -2.96
C ASP A 64 42.48 -65.94 -2.35
N PRO A 65 43.67 -66.53 -2.07
CA PRO A 65 43.78 -67.92 -1.62
C PRO A 65 43.01 -68.22 -0.34
N ARG A 66 42.79 -67.23 0.53
CA ARG A 66 42.05 -67.39 1.77
C ARG A 66 40.58 -67.70 1.55
N LEU A 67 40.02 -67.27 0.41
CA LEU A 67 38.61 -67.49 0.09
C LEU A 67 38.26 -68.95 -0.17
N ARG A 68 39.25 -69.84 -0.34
CA ARG A 68 39.01 -71.28 -0.44
C ARG A 68 38.28 -71.86 0.77
N PHE A 69 38.44 -71.24 1.94
CA PHE A 69 37.79 -71.65 3.19
C PHE A 69 36.36 -71.11 3.34
N LEU A 70 35.92 -70.23 2.44
CA LEU A 70 34.57 -69.65 2.45
C LEU A 70 33.62 -70.47 1.57
N LYS A 71 32.48 -70.86 2.13
CA LYS A 71 31.41 -71.51 1.36
C LYS A 71 30.90 -70.57 0.24
N PRO A 72 30.58 -71.07 -0.96
CA PRO A 72 30.11 -70.23 -2.07
C PRO A 72 28.90 -69.35 -1.74
N ALA A 73 27.93 -69.88 -0.98
CA ALA A 73 26.76 -69.13 -0.53
C ALA A 73 27.15 -67.98 0.42
N THR A 74 28.08 -68.23 1.35
CA THR A 74 28.60 -67.19 2.26
C THR A 74 29.35 -66.12 1.49
N ARG A 75 30.21 -66.50 0.55
CA ARG A 75 30.93 -65.55 -0.33
C ARG A 75 29.96 -64.65 -1.10
N SER A 76 28.92 -65.23 -1.70
CA SER A 76 27.88 -64.48 -2.42
C SER A 76 27.10 -63.53 -1.50
N SER A 77 26.74 -63.99 -0.29
CA SER A 77 26.05 -63.18 0.71
C SER A 77 26.89 -61.98 1.16
N GLN A 78 28.17 -62.20 1.48
CA GLN A 78 29.09 -61.13 1.87
C GLN A 78 29.33 -60.14 0.72
N LEU A 79 29.40 -60.61 -0.54
CA LEU A 79 29.54 -59.73 -1.71
C LEU A 79 28.30 -58.85 -1.89
N SER A 80 27.10 -59.41 -1.69
CA SER A 80 25.87 -58.63 -1.69
C SER A 80 25.85 -57.59 -0.58
N ALA A 81 26.29 -57.96 0.63
CA ALA A 81 26.39 -57.03 1.76
C ALA A 81 27.37 -55.87 1.46
N ALA A 82 28.55 -56.17 0.90
CA ALA A 82 29.53 -55.17 0.48
C ALA A 82 28.95 -54.17 -0.54
N ARG A 83 28.20 -54.66 -1.55
CA ARG A 83 27.55 -53.82 -2.57
C ARG A 83 26.47 -52.93 -1.98
N SER A 84 25.59 -53.49 -1.15
CA SER A 84 24.53 -52.73 -0.48
C SER A 84 25.10 -51.63 0.42
N GLU A 85 26.18 -51.90 1.14
CA GLU A 85 26.86 -50.91 1.99
C GLU A 85 27.54 -49.81 1.18
N LEU A 86 28.18 -50.12 0.05
CA LEU A 86 28.71 -49.11 -0.88
C LEU A 86 27.61 -48.21 -1.42
N GLU A 87 26.48 -48.78 -1.85
CA GLU A 87 25.33 -48.00 -2.31
C GLU A 87 24.77 -47.11 -1.20
N ARG A 88 24.67 -47.63 0.04
CA ARG A 88 24.23 -46.85 1.20
C ARG A 88 25.13 -45.64 1.43
N ARG A 89 26.45 -45.84 1.49
CA ARG A 89 27.43 -44.74 1.68
C ARG A 89 27.37 -43.74 0.54
N ARG A 90 27.28 -44.20 -0.71
CA ARG A 90 27.14 -43.32 -1.86
C ARG A 90 25.87 -42.47 -1.79
N ARG A 91 24.73 -43.05 -1.42
CA ARG A 91 23.48 -42.30 -1.23
C ARG A 91 23.57 -41.30 -0.08
N GLU A 92 24.26 -41.65 1.00
CA GLU A 92 24.52 -40.74 2.13
C GLU A 92 25.39 -39.57 1.71
N ASP A 93 26.48 -39.81 0.98
CA ASP A 93 27.36 -38.77 0.45
C ASP A 93 26.63 -37.87 -0.56
N GLU A 94 25.86 -38.46 -1.48
CA GLU A 94 25.02 -37.73 -2.44
C GLU A 94 23.97 -36.86 -1.73
N THR A 95 23.38 -37.38 -0.64
CA THR A 95 22.42 -36.63 0.18
C THR A 95 23.10 -35.50 0.95
N ALA A 96 24.26 -35.75 1.56
CA ALA A 96 25.03 -34.73 2.27
C ALA A 96 25.47 -33.59 1.34
N GLN A 97 25.97 -33.92 0.14
CA GLN A 97 26.32 -32.93 -0.88
C GLN A 97 25.11 -32.14 -1.37
N ARG A 98 23.94 -32.79 -1.51
CA ARG A 98 22.70 -32.12 -1.88
C ARG A 98 22.25 -31.13 -0.80
N LEU A 99 22.34 -31.51 0.47
CA LEU A 99 21.97 -30.65 1.61
C LEU A 99 22.91 -29.44 1.70
N ASP A 100 24.22 -29.64 1.65
CA ASP A 100 25.21 -28.56 1.63
C ASP A 100 24.97 -27.60 0.44
N ARG A 101 24.62 -28.12 -0.74
CA ARG A 101 24.28 -27.27 -1.89
C ARG A 101 23.01 -26.44 -1.64
N LEU A 102 21.96 -27.04 -1.07
CA LEU A 102 20.72 -26.32 -0.78
C LEU A 102 20.91 -25.23 0.28
N GLU A 103 21.71 -25.52 1.32
CA GLU A 103 22.06 -24.54 2.35
C GLU A 103 22.79 -23.33 1.75
N ARG A 104 23.80 -23.56 0.91
CA ARG A 104 24.49 -22.48 0.19
C ARG A 104 23.58 -21.70 -0.75
N GLN A 105 22.66 -22.38 -1.43
CA GLN A 105 21.70 -21.71 -2.30
C GLN A 105 20.75 -20.81 -1.51
N ASN A 106 20.30 -21.25 -0.33
CA ASN A 106 19.45 -20.47 0.56
C ASN A 106 20.20 -19.27 1.16
N ASP A 107 21.45 -19.46 1.59
CA ASP A 107 22.32 -18.37 2.08
C ASP A 107 22.51 -17.28 1.01
N ILE A 108 22.92 -17.69 -0.21
CA ILE A 108 23.09 -16.78 -1.34
C ILE A 108 21.79 -16.03 -1.64
N ARG A 109 20.64 -16.72 -1.61
CA ARG A 109 19.33 -16.10 -1.85
C ARG A 109 19.01 -15.05 -0.79
N GLY A 110 19.19 -15.36 0.49
CA GLY A 110 18.98 -14.40 1.58
C GLY A 110 19.84 -13.14 1.41
N ARG A 111 21.14 -13.33 1.10
CA ARG A 111 22.07 -12.21 0.84
C ARG A 111 21.68 -11.38 -0.38
N ILE A 112 21.15 -11.99 -1.44
CA ILE A 112 20.66 -11.26 -2.63
C ILE A 112 19.44 -10.42 -2.26
N ASP A 113 18.45 -11.00 -1.58
CA ASP A 113 17.21 -10.32 -1.20
C ASP A 113 17.51 -9.13 -0.28
N ASP A 114 18.34 -9.34 0.75
CA ASP A 114 18.76 -8.28 1.67
C ASP A 114 19.51 -7.16 0.93
N ASN A 115 20.54 -7.49 0.15
CA ASN A 115 21.32 -6.48 -0.57
C ASN A 115 20.51 -5.72 -1.62
N THR A 116 19.56 -6.39 -2.27
CA THR A 116 18.65 -5.76 -3.22
C THR A 116 17.73 -4.77 -2.50
N ALA A 117 17.20 -5.13 -1.33
CA ALA A 117 16.41 -4.22 -0.50
C ALA A 117 17.23 -3.00 -0.03
N ARG A 118 18.48 -3.22 0.43
CA ARG A 118 19.40 -2.13 0.81
C ARG A 118 19.64 -1.17 -0.35
N LEU A 119 19.98 -1.69 -1.53
CA LEU A 119 20.21 -0.88 -2.72
C LEU A 119 18.97 -0.09 -3.13
N ALA A 120 17.79 -0.71 -3.07
CA ALA A 120 16.51 -0.06 -3.37
C ALA A 120 16.19 1.10 -2.41
N ASN A 121 16.72 1.06 -1.19
CA ASN A 121 16.61 2.12 -0.19
C ASN A 121 17.79 3.12 -0.22
N GLY A 122 18.67 3.02 -1.23
CA GLY A 122 19.83 3.89 -1.37
C GLY A 122 20.98 3.57 -0.41
N GLU A 123 20.95 2.41 0.25
CA GLU A 123 22.01 1.94 1.14
C GLU A 123 23.06 1.10 0.40
N THR A 124 24.27 1.04 0.97
CA THR A 124 25.37 0.21 0.44
C THR A 124 25.09 -1.28 0.71
N PRO A 125 25.41 -2.22 -0.20
CA PRO A 125 25.35 -3.65 0.09
C PRO A 125 26.25 -4.05 1.29
N VAL A 126 25.83 -5.05 2.07
CA VAL A 126 26.68 -5.77 3.05
C VAL A 126 26.97 -7.15 2.49
N ASP A 127 28.26 -7.51 2.44
CA ASP A 127 28.70 -8.83 1.97
C ASP A 127 28.01 -9.27 0.65
N PRO A 128 28.20 -8.50 -0.44
CA PRO A 128 27.53 -8.76 -1.71
C PRO A 128 27.97 -10.10 -2.28
N VAL A 129 26.99 -10.88 -2.74
CA VAL A 129 27.24 -12.13 -3.45
C VAL A 129 28.15 -11.90 -4.65
N THR A 130 29.11 -12.78 -4.83
CA THR A 130 30.06 -12.78 -5.94
C THR A 130 29.69 -13.81 -7.00
N ARG A 131 30.26 -13.63 -8.20
CA ARG A 131 30.10 -14.58 -9.30
C ARG A 131 30.59 -15.98 -8.93
N ASP A 132 31.71 -16.06 -8.23
CA ASP A 132 32.35 -17.33 -7.89
C ASP A 132 31.55 -18.10 -6.84
N GLU A 133 30.98 -17.42 -5.84
CA GLU A 133 30.03 -18.02 -4.89
C GLU A 133 28.79 -18.56 -5.60
N THR A 134 28.27 -17.80 -6.56
CA THR A 134 27.09 -18.21 -7.35
C THR A 134 27.40 -19.47 -8.18
N ILE A 135 28.56 -19.51 -8.84
CA ILE A 135 29.01 -20.69 -9.60
C ILE A 135 29.25 -21.89 -8.67
N ALA A 136 29.83 -21.66 -7.49
CA ALA A 136 30.06 -22.73 -6.52
C ALA A 136 28.75 -23.35 -6.01
N ALA A 137 27.69 -22.56 -5.82
CA ALA A 137 26.41 -23.02 -5.30
C ALA A 137 25.48 -23.63 -6.37
N TYR A 138 25.48 -23.08 -7.59
CA TYR A 138 24.54 -23.48 -8.66
C TYR A 138 25.18 -24.31 -9.78
N GLY A 139 26.51 -24.40 -9.83
CA GLY A 139 27.27 -24.98 -10.92
C GLY A 139 27.65 -23.95 -12.01
N PRO A 140 28.53 -24.31 -12.95
CA PRO A 140 29.12 -23.36 -13.91
C PRO A 140 28.11 -22.73 -14.87
N GLU A 141 27.19 -23.52 -15.42
CA GLU A 141 26.17 -23.02 -16.36
C GLU A 141 25.08 -22.23 -15.63
N LYS A 142 24.33 -22.90 -14.75
CA LYS A 142 23.24 -22.27 -14.00
C LYS A 142 23.71 -21.10 -13.13
N GLY A 143 24.90 -21.18 -12.55
CA GLY A 143 25.46 -20.10 -11.74
C GLY A 143 25.82 -18.87 -12.56
N ALA A 144 26.21 -19.02 -13.83
CA ALA A 144 26.42 -17.88 -14.71
C ALA A 144 25.10 -17.16 -15.03
N ASP A 145 24.02 -17.90 -15.26
CA ASP A 145 22.69 -17.33 -15.51
C ASP A 145 22.14 -16.60 -14.28
N VAL A 146 22.20 -17.25 -13.11
CA VAL A 146 21.80 -16.64 -11.82
C VAL A 146 22.62 -15.38 -11.55
N TRP A 147 23.92 -15.37 -11.86
CA TRP A 147 24.74 -14.18 -11.70
C TRP A 147 24.29 -13.01 -12.59
N GLN A 148 23.86 -13.26 -13.82
CA GLN A 148 23.31 -12.19 -14.67
C GLN A 148 22.00 -11.65 -14.12
N GLU A 149 21.15 -12.52 -13.55
CA GLU A 149 19.92 -12.11 -12.88
C GLU A 149 20.21 -11.23 -11.66
N ILE A 150 21.14 -11.63 -10.80
CA ILE A 150 21.60 -10.83 -9.64
C ILE A 150 22.10 -9.45 -10.11
N ARG A 151 22.89 -9.39 -11.19
CA ARG A 151 23.37 -8.11 -11.73
C ARG A 151 22.24 -7.23 -12.26
N ALA A 152 21.24 -7.82 -12.90
CA ALA A 152 20.07 -7.09 -13.38
C ALA A 152 19.23 -6.55 -12.22
N GLN A 153 18.93 -7.39 -11.22
CA GLN A 153 18.17 -7.03 -10.02
C GLN A 153 18.87 -5.94 -9.21
N THR A 154 20.16 -6.10 -8.91
CA THR A 154 20.95 -5.09 -8.19
C THR A 154 21.14 -3.79 -8.98
N GLY A 155 21.21 -3.88 -10.32
CA GLY A 155 21.21 -2.71 -11.20
C GLY A 155 19.91 -1.91 -11.10
N HIS A 156 18.77 -2.59 -11.18
CA HIS A 156 17.45 -1.97 -11.02
C HIS A 156 17.24 -1.42 -9.60
N ALA A 157 17.61 -2.17 -8.55
CA ALA A 157 17.52 -1.71 -7.17
C ALA A 157 18.37 -0.46 -6.93
N ARG A 158 19.59 -0.40 -7.47
CA ARG A 158 20.42 0.81 -7.41
C ARG A 158 19.76 1.98 -8.14
N ALA A 159 19.12 1.74 -9.28
CA ALA A 159 18.36 2.78 -9.98
C ALA A 159 17.12 3.23 -9.19
N MET A 160 16.50 2.35 -8.40
CA MET A 160 15.40 2.68 -7.48
C MET A 160 15.86 3.54 -6.30
N GLY A 161 16.90 3.14 -5.55
CA GLY A 161 17.46 3.98 -4.48
C GLY A 161 18.05 5.29 -5.01
N SER A 162 18.51 5.20 -6.26
CA SER A 162 18.63 6.24 -7.28
C SER A 162 17.65 7.40 -7.29
N VAL A 163 16.37 7.09 -7.18
CA VAL A 163 15.27 8.02 -7.46
C VAL A 163 14.36 8.23 -6.27
N ALA A 164 14.35 7.28 -5.33
CA ALA A 164 13.55 7.34 -4.12
C ALA A 164 13.77 8.65 -3.35
N GLY A 165 12.66 9.30 -2.97
CA GLY A 165 12.66 10.56 -2.24
C GLY A 165 13.11 11.78 -3.06
N ARG A 166 13.29 11.67 -4.38
CA ARG A 166 13.58 12.84 -5.24
C ARG A 166 12.29 13.45 -5.77
N SER A 167 12.27 14.77 -5.85
CA SER A 167 11.17 15.52 -6.46
C SER A 167 11.06 15.24 -7.97
N PRO A 168 9.89 15.49 -8.58
CA PRO A 168 9.70 15.30 -10.02
C PRO A 168 10.74 16.03 -10.89
N ASP A 169 11.14 17.24 -10.48
CA ASP A 169 12.17 18.04 -11.18
C ASP A 169 13.56 17.40 -11.07
N GLU A 170 13.92 16.89 -9.88
CA GLU A 170 15.18 16.19 -9.69
C GLU A 170 15.23 14.90 -10.53
N GLN A 171 14.13 14.14 -10.59
CA GLN A 171 14.01 12.97 -11.45
C GLN A 171 14.15 13.34 -12.93
N ALA A 172 13.51 14.43 -13.37
CA ALA A 172 13.63 14.91 -14.75
C ALA A 172 15.06 15.33 -15.11
N ARG A 173 15.77 15.99 -14.19
CA ARG A 173 17.20 16.34 -14.34
C ARG A 173 18.08 15.10 -14.42
N MET A 174 17.82 14.09 -13.58
CA MET A 174 18.54 12.82 -13.63
C MET A 174 18.37 12.11 -14.96
N LEU A 175 17.14 12.02 -15.47
CA LEU A 175 16.86 11.43 -16.78
C LEU A 175 17.55 12.21 -17.90
N THR A 176 17.50 13.54 -17.86
CA THR A 176 18.17 14.39 -18.86
C THR A 176 19.68 14.17 -18.85
N ALA A 177 20.29 14.13 -17.67
CA ALA A 177 21.74 13.92 -17.51
C ALA A 177 22.19 12.49 -17.88
N ALA A 178 21.32 11.49 -17.70
CA ALA A 178 21.62 10.09 -18.02
C ALA A 178 21.34 9.71 -19.48
N ARG A 179 20.82 10.63 -20.30
CA ARG A 179 20.47 10.36 -21.70
C ARG A 179 21.74 10.01 -22.49
N PRO A 180 21.80 8.83 -23.13
CA PRO A 180 23.00 8.40 -23.86
C PRO A 180 23.13 9.13 -25.20
N ASP A 181 24.36 9.49 -25.57
CA ASP A 181 24.69 9.98 -26.91
C ASP A 181 24.94 8.79 -27.85
N PRO A 182 24.22 8.66 -28.99
CA PRO A 182 24.49 7.64 -30.00
C PRO A 182 25.92 7.62 -30.54
N ALA A 183 26.66 8.73 -30.44
CA ALA A 183 28.05 8.85 -30.88
C ALA A 183 29.07 8.31 -29.84
N ASP A 184 28.66 8.08 -28.59
CA ASP A 184 29.57 7.65 -27.52
C ASP A 184 29.93 6.16 -27.62
N GLU A 185 31.20 5.86 -27.30
CA GLU A 185 31.63 4.48 -27.07
C GLU A 185 30.84 3.85 -25.91
N GLY A 186 30.32 2.64 -26.12
CA GLY A 186 29.53 1.95 -25.10
C GLY A 186 28.05 2.38 -25.03
N TYR A 187 27.52 3.04 -26.07
CA TYR A 187 26.11 3.41 -26.20
C TYR A 187 25.13 2.31 -25.74
N ALA A 188 25.31 1.06 -26.16
CA ALA A 188 24.41 -0.04 -25.78
C ALA A 188 24.35 -0.32 -24.27
N ALA A 189 25.43 -0.06 -23.53
CA ALA A 189 25.44 -0.18 -22.06
C ALA A 189 24.83 1.06 -21.39
N ALA A 190 25.11 2.25 -21.94
CA ALA A 190 24.52 3.50 -21.48
C ALA A 190 22.99 3.51 -21.68
N GLN A 191 22.51 3.08 -22.84
CA GLN A 191 21.09 2.92 -23.17
C GLN A 191 20.39 1.97 -22.20
N ARG A 192 21.01 0.84 -21.85
CA ARG A 192 20.45 -0.09 -20.85
C ARG A 192 20.31 0.56 -19.47
N ARG A 193 21.32 1.30 -19.01
CA ARG A 193 21.26 2.04 -17.74
C ARG A 193 20.19 3.13 -17.77
N TYR A 194 20.06 3.83 -18.89
CA TYR A 194 19.04 4.85 -19.08
C TYR A 194 17.62 4.26 -19.01
N THR A 195 17.35 3.15 -19.69
CA THR A 195 16.07 2.44 -19.59
C THR A 195 15.79 1.96 -18.17
N GLN A 196 16.78 1.40 -17.47
CA GLN A 196 16.61 1.02 -16.06
C GLN A 196 16.27 2.21 -15.15
N LEU A 197 16.82 3.39 -15.43
CA LEU A 197 16.48 4.62 -14.70
C LEU A 197 15.06 5.11 -15.03
N GLN A 198 14.63 5.04 -16.30
CA GLN A 198 13.25 5.37 -16.69
C GLN A 198 12.24 4.46 -15.99
N ASP A 199 12.50 3.15 -15.99
CA ASP A 199 11.66 2.17 -15.32
C ASP A 199 11.62 2.43 -13.80
N ALA A 200 12.76 2.77 -13.20
CA ALA A 200 12.84 3.10 -11.79
C ALA A 200 12.03 4.37 -11.45
N VAL A 201 12.13 5.43 -12.25
CA VAL A 201 11.31 6.65 -12.08
C VAL A 201 9.82 6.34 -12.17
N ALA A 202 9.41 5.54 -13.16
CA ALA A 202 8.01 5.16 -13.31
C ALA A 202 7.50 4.32 -12.13
N ALA A 203 8.30 3.35 -11.66
CA ALA A 203 7.97 2.52 -10.51
C ALA A 203 7.91 3.33 -9.21
N ASP A 204 8.83 4.28 -9.03
CA ASP A 204 8.87 5.18 -7.87
C ASP A 204 7.62 6.07 -7.80
N ARG A 205 7.23 6.71 -8.91
CA ARG A 205 6.00 7.50 -9.00
C ARG A 205 4.76 6.66 -8.71
N LYS A 206 4.69 5.43 -9.23
CA LYS A 206 3.59 4.51 -8.93
C LYS A 206 3.49 4.18 -7.44
N ARG A 207 4.63 4.03 -6.75
CA ARG A 207 4.65 3.82 -5.28
C ARG A 207 4.17 5.06 -4.53
N LEU A 208 4.60 6.24 -4.96
CA LEU A 208 4.13 7.51 -4.39
C LEU A 208 2.63 7.69 -4.57
N ASP A 209 2.09 7.44 -5.76
CA ASP A 209 0.66 7.57 -6.05
C ASP A 209 -0.23 6.57 -5.28
N ALA A 210 0.30 5.37 -4.98
CA ALA A 210 -0.47 4.31 -4.34
C ALA A 210 -0.75 4.59 -2.84
N ASP A 211 0.26 5.06 -2.11
CA ASP A 211 0.14 5.50 -0.73
C ASP A 211 1.19 6.60 -0.45
N PRO A 212 0.83 7.87 -0.70
CA PRO A 212 1.76 8.99 -0.52
C PRO A 212 2.34 9.08 0.89
N ALA A 213 1.54 8.79 1.92
CA ALA A 213 1.97 8.90 3.31
C ALA A 213 2.92 7.76 3.72
N ALA A 214 2.64 6.52 3.30
CA ALA A 214 3.56 5.41 3.52
C ALA A 214 4.85 5.58 2.73
N TYR A 215 4.78 6.11 1.51
CA TYR A 215 5.96 6.41 0.70
C TYR A 215 6.90 7.37 1.44
N VAL A 216 6.41 8.55 1.86
CA VAL A 216 7.27 9.54 2.54
C VAL A 216 7.79 9.03 3.87
N THR A 217 7.01 8.25 4.62
CA THR A 217 7.48 7.58 5.83
C THR A 217 8.62 6.61 5.55
N SER A 218 8.63 5.94 4.39
CA SER A 218 9.71 5.01 4.00
C SER A 218 10.97 5.70 3.47
N THR A 219 10.84 6.87 2.82
CA THR A 219 11.97 7.54 2.16
C THR A 219 12.54 8.72 2.94
N ALA A 220 11.74 9.37 3.80
CA ALA A 220 12.15 10.53 4.58
C ALA A 220 12.30 10.18 6.07
N LYS A 221 13.56 9.99 6.51
CA LYS A 221 13.89 9.65 7.90
C LYS A 221 13.24 10.57 8.95
N PRO A 222 13.15 11.90 8.76
CA PRO A 222 12.47 12.78 9.71
C PRO A 222 10.97 12.48 9.85
N VAL A 223 10.28 12.13 8.75
CA VAL A 223 8.86 11.75 8.77
C VAL A 223 8.68 10.44 9.52
N ALA A 224 9.52 9.44 9.22
CA ALA A 224 9.52 8.15 9.92
C ALA A 224 9.70 8.32 11.43
N ALA A 225 10.69 9.12 11.84
CA ALA A 225 10.96 9.40 13.25
C ALA A 225 9.81 10.15 13.92
N ALA A 226 9.17 11.10 13.23
CA ALA A 226 8.05 11.86 13.78
C ALA A 226 6.83 10.96 14.04
N PHE A 227 6.48 10.05 13.13
CA PHE A 227 5.40 9.07 13.37
C PHE A 227 5.76 8.05 14.45
N ALA A 228 7.01 7.58 14.49
CA ALA A 228 7.45 6.62 15.51
C ALA A 228 7.44 7.21 16.94
N ALA A 229 7.65 8.52 17.06
CA ALA A 229 7.64 9.23 18.34
C ALA A 229 6.27 9.85 18.70
N ALA A 230 5.24 9.66 17.87
CA ALA A 230 3.93 10.26 18.10
C ALA A 230 3.13 9.44 19.12
N GLU A 231 3.01 9.96 20.35
CA GLU A 231 2.24 9.34 21.44
C GLU A 231 0.93 10.09 21.72
N THR A 232 0.90 11.39 21.41
CA THR A 232 -0.26 12.27 21.63
C THR A 232 -0.89 12.73 20.31
N PRO A 233 -2.16 13.17 20.31
CA PRO A 233 -2.78 13.80 19.13
C PRO A 233 -1.97 14.97 18.58
N GLU A 234 -1.37 15.79 19.45
CA GLU A 234 -0.53 16.91 19.05
C GLU A 234 0.77 16.46 18.37
N ASP A 235 1.41 15.39 18.84
CA ASP A 235 2.59 14.82 18.19
C ASP A 235 2.24 14.26 16.82
N PHE A 236 1.09 13.58 16.72
CA PHE A 236 0.57 13.06 15.47
C PHE A 236 0.27 14.17 14.47
N GLY A 237 -0.41 15.25 14.88
CA GLY A 237 -0.65 16.41 14.02
C GLY A 237 0.63 17.02 13.47
N ARG A 238 1.72 17.03 14.26
CA ARG A 238 3.04 17.47 13.79
C ARG A 238 3.67 16.49 12.80
N ALA A 239 3.58 15.18 13.06
CA ALA A 239 4.06 14.15 12.14
C ALA A 239 3.31 14.19 10.79
N VAL A 240 1.98 14.35 10.84
CA VAL A 240 1.13 14.54 9.65
C VAL A 240 1.55 15.79 8.89
N SER A 241 1.75 16.94 9.57
CA SER A 241 2.17 18.18 8.90
C SER A 241 3.52 18.02 8.18
N LEU A 242 4.48 17.32 8.80
CA LEU A 242 5.77 17.03 8.17
C LEU A 242 5.63 16.08 6.97
N SER A 243 4.76 15.08 7.08
CA SER A 243 4.42 14.15 5.99
C SER A 243 3.78 14.88 4.81
N LEU A 244 2.81 15.76 5.06
CA LEU A 244 2.10 16.51 4.02
C LEU A 244 3.04 17.48 3.28
N ALA A 245 3.93 18.16 4.00
CA ALA A 245 4.95 19.01 3.39
C ALA A 245 5.90 18.21 2.49
N GLU A 246 6.27 16.99 2.89
CA GLU A 246 7.11 16.12 2.07
C GLU A 246 6.36 15.57 0.85
N GLN A 247 5.09 15.20 1.00
CA GLN A 247 4.23 14.82 -0.12
C GLN A 247 4.10 15.97 -1.13
N GLU A 248 3.91 17.20 -0.66
CA GLU A 248 3.90 18.39 -1.50
C GLU A 248 5.22 18.60 -2.24
N ARG A 249 6.36 18.48 -1.55
CA ARG A 249 7.69 18.58 -2.17
C ARG A 249 7.90 17.53 -3.26
N LEU A 250 7.31 16.35 -3.10
CA LEU A 250 7.32 15.27 -4.10
C LEU A 250 6.27 15.44 -5.20
N GLY A 251 5.50 16.52 -5.20
CA GLY A 251 4.53 16.84 -6.24
C GLY A 251 3.17 16.15 -6.09
N VAL A 252 2.83 15.65 -4.89
CA VAL A 252 1.51 15.06 -4.63
C VAL A 252 0.46 16.17 -4.59
N PRO A 253 -0.56 16.13 -5.47
CA PRO A 253 -1.58 17.17 -5.51
C PRO A 253 -2.45 17.13 -4.24
N PRO A 254 -3.00 18.28 -3.78
CA PRO A 254 -3.77 18.36 -2.53
C PRO A 254 -4.84 17.26 -2.37
N SER A 255 -5.59 16.95 -3.43
CA SER A 255 -6.65 15.93 -3.42
C SER A 255 -6.16 14.49 -3.21
N LYS A 256 -4.88 14.21 -3.49
CA LYS A 256 -4.27 12.88 -3.27
C LYS A 256 -3.47 12.80 -1.97
N ARG A 257 -3.21 13.93 -1.30
CA ARG A 257 -2.45 13.92 -0.05
C ARG A 257 -3.19 13.08 1.00
N ARG A 258 -2.42 12.40 1.84
CA ARG A 258 -2.94 11.53 2.91
C ARG A 258 -2.30 11.94 4.23
N ALA A 259 -3.12 11.96 5.28
CA ALA A 259 -2.67 12.39 6.60
C ALA A 259 -1.58 11.44 7.15
N ALA A 260 -1.85 10.14 7.13
CA ALA A 260 -1.00 9.14 7.77
C ALA A 260 -0.85 7.86 6.93
N PRO A 261 0.25 7.10 7.11
CA PRO A 261 0.42 5.79 6.49
C PRO A 261 -0.68 4.82 6.92
N LYS A 262 -1.02 3.86 6.04
CA LYS A 262 -2.05 2.85 6.34
C LYS A 262 -1.87 2.17 7.71
N ALA A 263 -0.65 1.77 8.07
CA ALA A 263 -0.38 1.10 9.34
C ALA A 263 -0.64 2.01 10.57
N ALA A 264 -0.41 3.32 10.46
CA ALA A 264 -0.73 4.28 11.51
C ALA A 264 -2.25 4.46 11.65
N VAL A 265 -2.97 4.52 10.53
CA VAL A 265 -4.45 4.57 10.50
C VAL A 265 -5.05 3.31 11.11
N GLU A 266 -4.56 2.12 10.75
CA GLU A 266 -5.03 0.84 11.31
C GLU A 266 -4.81 0.76 12.83
N ASN A 267 -3.67 1.26 13.33
CA ASN A 267 -3.43 1.35 14.77
C ASN A 267 -4.36 2.33 15.47
N LEU A 268 -4.59 3.51 14.87
CA LEU A 268 -5.51 4.51 15.41
C LEU A 268 -6.95 4.00 15.43
N ALA A 269 -7.41 3.36 14.35
CA ALA A 269 -8.73 2.75 14.26
C ALA A 269 -8.93 1.68 15.33
N ARG A 270 -7.94 0.80 15.54
CA ARG A 270 -7.98 -0.20 16.60
C ARG A 270 -8.07 0.44 17.99
N MET A 271 -7.24 1.43 18.28
CA MET A 271 -7.25 2.15 19.55
C MET A 271 -8.61 2.83 19.82
N ILE A 272 -9.20 3.47 18.80
CA ILE A 272 -10.54 4.09 18.92
C ILE A 272 -11.61 3.01 19.07
N GLY A 273 -11.57 1.93 18.29
CA GLY A 273 -12.56 0.85 18.32
C GLY A 273 -12.57 0.05 19.63
N GLU A 274 -11.43 -0.07 20.30
CA GLU A 274 -11.31 -0.75 21.60
C GLU A 274 -11.90 0.07 22.77
N THR A 275 -12.04 1.39 22.63
CA THR A 275 -12.68 2.26 23.62
C THR A 275 -14.17 1.97 23.70
N SER A 276 -14.71 1.63 24.87
CA SER A 276 -16.09 1.16 25.02
C SER A 276 -17.16 2.26 24.96
N SER A 277 -16.82 3.48 25.39
CA SER A 277 -17.72 4.63 25.42
C SER A 277 -17.76 5.35 24.08
N THR A 278 -18.95 5.50 23.48
CA THR A 278 -19.14 6.27 22.24
C THR A 278 -18.76 7.74 22.41
N ARG A 279 -18.92 8.29 23.62
CA ARG A 279 -18.49 9.66 23.93
C ARG A 279 -16.96 9.77 23.94
N GLU A 280 -16.27 8.85 24.59
CA GLU A 280 -14.80 8.84 24.62
C GLU A 280 -14.24 8.59 23.21
N ARG A 281 -14.86 7.71 22.42
CA ARG A 281 -14.53 7.52 20.99
C ARG A 281 -14.69 8.82 20.19
N ALA A 282 -15.77 9.57 20.40
CA ALA A 282 -15.98 10.86 19.75
C ALA A 282 -14.92 11.89 20.17
N GLU A 283 -14.55 11.95 21.46
CA GLU A 283 -13.50 12.82 21.98
C GLU A 283 -12.12 12.44 21.41
N MET A 284 -11.84 11.14 21.24
CA MET A 284 -10.66 10.67 20.52
C MET A 284 -10.70 11.10 19.05
N LEU A 285 -11.78 10.81 18.31
CA LEU A 285 -11.91 11.22 16.91
C LEU A 285 -11.70 12.73 16.75
N ALA A 286 -12.28 13.54 17.65
CA ALA A 286 -12.07 14.99 17.67
C ALA A 286 -10.60 15.35 17.91
N SER A 287 -9.97 14.83 18.97
CA SER A 287 -8.58 15.17 19.28
C SER A 287 -7.60 14.81 18.14
N TRP A 288 -7.72 13.63 17.55
CA TRP A 288 -6.83 13.19 16.48
C TRP A 288 -7.08 13.89 15.15
N SER A 289 -8.34 14.13 14.77
CA SER A 289 -8.68 14.81 13.51
C SER A 289 -8.38 16.32 13.57
N THR A 290 -8.73 16.99 14.67
CA THR A 290 -8.51 18.44 14.80
C THR A 290 -7.03 18.81 14.99
N ALA A 291 -6.18 17.87 15.42
CA ALA A 291 -4.73 18.04 15.41
C ALA A 291 -4.16 18.22 13.98
N ILE A 292 -4.88 17.75 12.95
CA ILE A 292 -4.54 17.98 11.54
C ILE A 292 -5.06 19.35 11.13
N ARG A 293 -4.17 20.25 10.74
CA ARG A 293 -4.52 21.63 10.37
C ARG A 293 -5.26 21.75 9.04
N GLU A 294 -4.86 20.95 8.05
CA GLU A 294 -5.41 21.02 6.70
C GLU A 294 -6.77 20.29 6.61
N PRO A 295 -7.84 20.94 6.09
CA PRO A 295 -9.17 20.34 6.02
C PRO A 295 -9.25 19.06 5.20
N GLY A 296 -8.66 19.03 3.99
CA GLY A 296 -8.71 17.86 3.12
C GLY A 296 -8.10 16.60 3.75
N PRO A 297 -6.83 16.64 4.22
CA PRO A 297 -6.22 15.54 4.95
C PRO A 297 -6.96 15.14 6.23
N ARG A 298 -7.60 16.10 6.92
CA ARG A 298 -8.45 15.82 8.10
C ARG A 298 -9.66 14.96 7.72
N THR A 299 -10.39 15.33 6.67
CA THR A 299 -11.52 14.55 6.14
C THR A 299 -11.06 13.18 5.64
N ALA A 300 -9.93 13.13 4.93
CA ALA A 300 -9.35 11.90 4.42
C ALA A 300 -8.97 10.93 5.56
N LEU A 301 -8.48 11.44 6.70
CA LEU A 301 -8.20 10.59 7.87
C LEU A 301 -9.46 9.86 8.34
N LEU A 302 -10.59 10.56 8.47
CA LEU A 302 -11.84 9.94 8.90
C LEU A 302 -12.28 8.86 7.91
N ALA A 303 -12.23 9.13 6.61
CA ALA A 303 -12.54 8.14 5.58
C ALA A 303 -11.57 6.93 5.61
N ASP A 304 -10.30 7.14 5.92
CA ASP A 304 -9.34 6.05 6.04
C ASP A 304 -9.54 5.23 7.33
N LEU A 305 -10.02 5.85 8.42
CA LEU A 305 -10.43 5.14 9.64
C LEU A 305 -11.67 4.26 9.41
N GLU A 306 -12.62 4.68 8.57
CA GLU A 306 -13.75 3.85 8.13
C GLU A 306 -13.25 2.57 7.43
N LYS A 307 -12.32 2.73 6.47
CA LYS A 307 -11.69 1.58 5.77
C LYS A 307 -10.90 0.67 6.70
N ALA A 308 -10.40 1.21 7.81
CA ALA A 308 -9.67 0.48 8.85
C ALA A 308 -10.60 -0.22 9.86
N GLY A 309 -11.92 -0.16 9.67
CA GLY A 309 -12.90 -0.94 10.43
C GLY A 309 -13.73 -0.15 11.43
N LEU A 310 -13.61 1.19 11.47
CA LEU A 310 -14.58 2.02 12.17
C LEU A 310 -15.88 2.14 11.33
N PRO A 311 -17.01 2.56 11.94
CA PRO A 311 -18.31 2.63 11.27
C PRO A 311 -18.28 3.52 10.01
N GLU A 312 -19.02 3.16 8.97
CA GLU A 312 -19.14 3.98 7.75
C GLU A 312 -19.86 5.30 8.03
N GLY A 313 -19.41 6.40 7.42
CA GLY A 313 -20.01 7.73 7.57
C GLY A 313 -19.39 8.62 8.66
N LEU A 314 -18.25 8.22 9.24
CA LEU A 314 -17.46 9.06 10.16
C LEU A 314 -17.04 10.39 9.56
N ARG A 315 -16.79 10.45 8.25
CA ARG A 315 -16.45 11.71 7.57
C ARG A 315 -17.52 12.78 7.78
N PHE A 316 -18.79 12.40 7.92
CA PHE A 316 -19.89 13.33 8.20
C PHE A 316 -19.97 13.78 9.67
N LEU A 317 -19.20 13.17 10.58
CA LEU A 317 -19.08 13.67 11.95
C LEU A 317 -18.14 14.88 12.02
N GLN A 318 -17.29 15.11 11.01
CA GLN A 318 -16.26 16.15 11.05
C GLN A 318 -16.78 17.53 11.47
N PRO A 319 -17.88 18.07 10.89
CA PRO A 319 -18.36 19.40 11.29
C PRO A 319 -18.77 19.45 12.77
N THR A 320 -19.35 18.36 13.28
CA THR A 320 -19.74 18.24 14.70
C THR A 320 -18.52 18.11 15.62
N LEU A 321 -17.50 17.37 15.20
CA LEU A 321 -16.23 17.23 15.94
C LEU A 321 -15.50 18.58 16.03
N GLU A 322 -15.46 19.33 14.93
CA GLU A 322 -14.85 20.66 14.85
C GLU A 322 -15.61 21.69 15.70
N ALA A 323 -16.94 21.61 15.75
CA ALA A 323 -17.78 22.44 16.61
C ALA A 323 -17.62 22.14 18.11
N GLY A 324 -16.97 21.03 18.49
CA GLY A 324 -16.78 20.64 19.89
C GLY A 324 -18.04 20.03 20.54
N ASP A 325 -19.10 19.72 19.79
CA ASP A 325 -20.32 19.12 20.33
C ASP A 325 -20.17 17.60 20.47
N MET A 326 -19.39 17.18 21.48
CA MET A 326 -19.11 15.77 21.76
C MET A 326 -20.35 14.97 22.14
N ALA A 327 -21.40 15.64 22.64
CA ALA A 327 -22.66 14.98 22.95
C ALA A 327 -23.38 14.58 21.65
N LYS A 328 -23.43 15.48 20.67
CA LYS A 328 -23.96 15.20 19.34
C LYS A 328 -23.10 14.21 18.57
N ALA A 329 -21.78 14.37 18.58
CA ALA A 329 -20.86 13.43 17.92
C ALA A 329 -21.01 12.00 18.49
N GLY A 330 -21.10 11.85 19.81
CA GLY A 330 -21.34 10.55 20.44
C GLY A 330 -22.69 9.93 20.07
N ARG A 331 -23.76 10.72 19.93
CA ARG A 331 -25.06 10.23 19.44
C ARG A 331 -24.99 9.79 17.98
N MET A 332 -24.33 10.58 17.13
CA MET A 332 -24.14 10.23 15.72
C MET A 332 -23.33 8.93 15.59
N LEU A 333 -22.24 8.79 16.36
CA LEU A 333 -21.43 7.58 16.36
C LEU A 333 -22.23 6.35 16.84
N THR A 334 -23.04 6.50 17.90
CA THR A 334 -23.94 5.45 18.38
C THR A 334 -24.91 4.99 17.29
N ALA A 335 -25.46 5.93 16.51
CA ALA A 335 -26.36 5.62 15.40
C ALA A 335 -25.65 4.94 14.22
N LEU A 336 -24.40 5.33 13.94
CA LEU A 336 -23.59 4.72 12.88
C LEU A 336 -23.19 3.28 13.20
N GLU A 337 -22.95 2.97 14.47
CA GLU A 337 -22.61 1.63 14.95
C GLU A 337 -23.82 0.70 15.04
N ALA A 338 -25.02 1.28 15.15
CA ALA A 338 -26.23 0.52 15.37
C ALA A 338 -26.66 -0.18 14.06
N ASP A 339 -26.74 -1.52 14.11
CA ASP A 339 -27.33 -2.33 13.05
C ASP A 339 -28.86 -2.29 13.14
N ILE A 340 -29.45 -1.15 12.75
CA ILE A 340 -30.89 -0.89 12.91
C ILE A 340 -31.65 -1.39 11.69
N ALA A 341 -32.13 -2.63 11.77
CA ALA A 341 -33.03 -3.20 10.79
C ALA A 341 -34.49 -2.81 11.06
N LEU A 342 -34.94 -1.69 10.49
CA LEU A 342 -36.37 -1.33 10.47
C LEU A 342 -37.16 -2.31 9.58
N LYS A 343 -38.41 -2.64 9.99
CA LYS A 343 -39.27 -3.62 9.29
C LYS A 343 -40.67 -3.05 9.06
N GLY A 344 -41.35 -3.56 8.04
CA GLY A 344 -42.76 -3.29 7.78
C GLY A 344 -43.05 -1.80 7.57
N ASP A 345 -44.15 -1.34 8.16
CA ASP A 345 -44.65 0.03 8.01
C ASP A 345 -43.63 1.07 8.47
N THR A 346 -42.89 0.82 9.57
CA THR A 346 -41.86 1.75 10.06
C THR A 346 -40.72 1.98 9.06
N LYS A 347 -40.35 0.95 8.28
CA LYS A 347 -39.37 1.13 7.20
C LYS A 347 -39.97 1.96 6.07
N ARG A 348 -41.22 1.70 5.71
CA ARG A 348 -41.92 2.44 4.65
C ARG A 348 -42.08 3.92 5.02
N ASP A 349 -42.49 4.20 6.26
CA ASP A 349 -42.66 5.57 6.75
C ASP A 349 -41.32 6.33 6.73
N LEU A 350 -40.20 5.67 7.07
CA LEU A 350 -38.87 6.27 6.92
C LEU A 350 -38.50 6.50 5.44
N ASP A 351 -38.75 5.51 4.58
CA ASP A 351 -38.45 5.62 3.15
C ASP A 351 -39.24 6.77 2.51
N ASP A 352 -40.52 6.91 2.86
CA ASP A 352 -41.41 7.98 2.40
C ASP A 352 -40.93 9.35 2.93
N ALA A 353 -40.61 9.47 4.23
CA ALA A 353 -40.09 10.72 4.81
C ALA A 353 -38.71 11.14 4.22
N LEU A 354 -37.82 10.17 3.95
CA LEU A 354 -36.53 10.43 3.30
C LEU A 354 -36.70 10.90 1.86
N LEU A 355 -37.69 10.37 1.14
CA LEU A 355 -38.06 10.78 -0.21
C LEU A 355 -38.64 12.20 -0.19
N ASP A 356 -39.58 12.50 0.70
CA ASP A 356 -40.27 13.80 0.74
C ASP A 356 -39.36 14.96 1.15
N ALA A 357 -38.34 14.70 1.97
CA ALA A 357 -37.44 15.74 2.46
C ALA A 357 -36.36 16.20 1.43
N GLU A 358 -36.35 15.65 0.20
CA GLU A 358 -35.41 15.87 -0.93
C GLU A 358 -34.27 16.93 -0.74
N PRO A 359 -33.19 16.66 0.02
CA PRO A 359 -32.05 17.57 0.10
C PRO A 359 -31.05 17.39 -1.06
N ASP A 360 -31.10 16.22 -1.72
CA ASP A 360 -30.04 15.70 -2.60
C ASP A 360 -30.52 15.37 -4.02
N ALA A 361 -31.79 15.66 -4.35
CA ALA A 361 -32.31 15.50 -5.72
C ALA A 361 -31.45 16.29 -6.73
N PHE A 362 -30.95 17.45 -6.31
CA PHE A 362 -30.00 18.24 -7.08
C PHE A 362 -28.65 17.50 -7.25
N GLU A 363 -28.00 16.99 -6.19
CA GLU A 363 -26.73 16.24 -6.29
C GLU A 363 -26.86 14.96 -7.12
N ARG A 364 -27.98 14.24 -7.02
CA ARG A 364 -28.29 13.07 -7.86
C ARG A 364 -28.51 13.46 -9.32
N SER A 365 -29.16 14.60 -9.58
CA SER A 365 -29.28 15.16 -10.93
C SER A 365 -27.92 15.59 -11.49
N LEU A 366 -27.05 16.18 -10.66
CA LEU A 366 -25.68 16.53 -11.02
C LEU A 366 -24.87 15.29 -11.40
N ALA A 367 -24.92 14.23 -10.60
CA ALA A 367 -24.26 12.95 -10.89
C ALA A 367 -24.70 12.30 -12.22
N GLY A 368 -26.00 12.38 -12.54
CA GLY A 368 -26.53 11.91 -13.83
C GLY A 368 -26.05 12.74 -15.02
N LEU A 369 -25.72 14.02 -14.79
CA LEU A 369 -25.30 14.98 -15.82
C LEU A 369 -23.78 15.07 -15.98
N THR A 370 -22.99 14.87 -14.91
CA THR A 370 -21.52 14.99 -14.95
C THR A 370 -20.80 13.75 -15.49
N GLY A 371 -21.44 12.57 -15.42
CA GLY A 371 -20.78 11.28 -15.63
C GLY A 371 -19.73 10.93 -14.57
N ASP A 372 -19.49 11.80 -13.58
CA ASP A 372 -18.59 11.56 -12.46
C ASP A 372 -19.33 10.77 -11.38
N ALA A 373 -18.83 9.57 -11.08
CA ALA A 373 -19.41 8.71 -10.06
C ALA A 373 -19.16 9.22 -8.63
N ARG A 374 -18.24 10.18 -8.41
CA ARG A 374 -17.84 10.64 -7.07
C ARG A 374 -18.94 11.43 -6.34
N PRO A 375 -19.56 12.47 -6.92
CA PRO A 375 -20.69 13.14 -6.27
C PRO A 375 -21.85 12.17 -5.98
N LEU A 376 -22.08 11.20 -6.87
CA LEU A 376 -23.09 10.17 -6.66
C LEU A 376 -22.76 9.23 -5.50
N ALA A 377 -21.49 8.80 -5.42
CA ALA A 377 -21.01 7.96 -4.34
C ALA A 377 -21.11 8.71 -3.01
N GLU A 378 -20.75 9.99 -2.99
CA GLU A 378 -20.84 10.83 -1.81
C GLU A 378 -22.28 11.07 -1.36
N ALA A 379 -23.18 11.42 -2.29
CA ALA A 379 -24.60 11.56 -2.00
C ALA A 379 -25.20 10.24 -1.47
N ARG A 380 -24.81 9.09 -2.04
CA ARG A 380 -25.26 7.77 -1.55
C ARG A 380 -24.76 7.45 -0.15
N GLU A 381 -23.50 7.74 0.14
CA GLU A 381 -22.92 7.54 1.48
C GLU A 381 -23.57 8.48 2.52
N ARG A 382 -23.86 9.72 2.13
CA ARG A 382 -24.61 10.68 2.93
C ARG A 382 -26.03 10.19 3.20
N ASP A 383 -26.76 9.79 2.17
CA ASP A 383 -28.10 9.20 2.27
C ASP A 383 -28.10 7.96 3.18
N GLY A 384 -27.08 7.10 3.08
CA GLY A 384 -26.88 5.95 3.96
C GLY A 384 -26.69 6.37 5.43
N THR A 385 -25.88 7.39 5.67
CA THR A 385 -25.64 7.95 7.01
C THR A 385 -26.90 8.61 7.58
N ARG A 386 -27.59 9.42 6.78
CA ARG A 386 -28.88 10.06 7.09
C ARG A 386 -29.91 9.03 7.52
N ARG A 387 -30.06 7.96 6.74
CA ARG A 387 -30.98 6.85 7.03
C ARG A 387 -30.64 6.17 8.37
N ARG A 388 -29.37 5.91 8.67
CA ARG A 388 -28.94 5.32 9.95
C ARG A 388 -29.27 6.23 11.13
N LEU A 389 -28.98 7.52 11.00
CA LEU A 389 -29.31 8.54 12.01
C LEU A 389 -30.83 8.63 12.27
N ALA A 390 -31.63 8.71 11.21
CA ALA A 390 -33.08 8.75 11.31
C ALA A 390 -33.65 7.45 11.90
N ALA A 391 -33.13 6.29 11.50
CA ALA A 391 -33.54 5.01 12.07
C ALA A 391 -33.26 4.90 13.57
N ALA A 392 -32.10 5.39 14.03
CA ALA A 392 -31.76 5.44 15.46
C ALA A 392 -32.71 6.34 16.25
N ARG A 393 -33.13 7.45 15.65
CA ARG A 393 -34.10 8.39 16.22
C ARG A 393 -35.51 7.80 16.30
N MET A 394 -35.96 7.12 15.25
CA MET A 394 -37.23 6.40 15.26
C MET A 394 -37.25 5.28 16.30
N GLN A 395 -36.14 4.56 16.48
CA GLN A 395 -36.01 3.56 17.55
C GLN A 395 -36.10 4.19 18.95
N ALA A 396 -35.70 5.45 19.09
CA ALA A 396 -35.86 6.24 20.32
C ALA A 396 -37.28 6.82 20.51
N GLY A 397 -38.19 6.59 19.55
CA GLY A 397 -39.60 6.97 19.62
C GLY A 397 -39.98 8.26 18.89
N GLU A 398 -39.06 8.84 18.09
CA GLU A 398 -39.39 9.96 17.20
C GLU A 398 -40.21 9.45 15.98
N ASP A 399 -41.12 10.28 15.45
CA ASP A 399 -41.79 9.95 14.18
C ASP A 399 -40.84 10.11 12.99
N ALA A 400 -41.21 9.57 11.82
CA ALA A 400 -40.33 9.51 10.65
C ALA A 400 -39.88 10.90 10.17
N ASP A 401 -40.80 11.86 10.09
CA ASP A 401 -40.51 13.22 9.61
C ASP A 401 -39.60 13.97 10.58
N GLU A 402 -39.90 13.90 11.88
CA GLU A 402 -39.06 14.50 12.91
C GLU A 402 -37.66 13.86 12.95
N ALA A 403 -37.58 12.54 12.83
CA ALA A 403 -36.34 11.79 12.83
C ALA A 403 -35.44 12.15 11.63
N VAL A 404 -36.02 12.23 10.42
CA VAL A 404 -35.31 12.64 9.20
C VAL A 404 -34.82 14.08 9.30
N ARG A 405 -35.69 15.01 9.73
CA ARG A 405 -35.31 16.42 9.90
C ARG A 405 -34.13 16.57 10.88
N LYS A 406 -34.18 15.92 12.04
CA LYS A 406 -33.08 16.01 13.01
C LYS A 406 -31.82 15.26 12.56
N ALA A 407 -31.95 14.21 11.74
CA ALA A 407 -30.79 13.58 11.10
C ALA A 407 -30.08 14.54 10.15
N ASP A 408 -30.83 15.36 9.40
CA ASP A 408 -30.26 16.40 8.54
C ASP A 408 -29.58 17.51 9.35
N GLU A 409 -30.21 17.97 10.43
CA GLU A 409 -29.58 18.91 11.38
C GLU A 409 -28.29 18.34 11.96
N ASP A 410 -28.25 17.02 12.18
CA ASP A 410 -27.07 16.33 12.68
C ASP A 410 -25.93 16.33 11.66
N LEU A 411 -26.22 15.98 10.41
CA LEU A 411 -25.25 15.97 9.31
C LEU A 411 -24.71 17.36 8.97
N LEU A 412 -25.52 18.41 9.15
CA LEU A 412 -25.13 19.79 8.86
C LEU A 412 -24.44 20.49 10.06
N ALA A 413 -24.23 19.79 11.18
CA ALA A 413 -23.73 20.36 12.44
C ALA A 413 -24.48 21.63 12.89
N GLY A 414 -25.80 21.68 12.68
CA GLY A 414 -26.63 22.85 13.00
C GLY A 414 -26.60 23.96 11.93
N GLY A 415 -25.93 23.73 10.81
CA GLY A 415 -26.05 24.53 9.60
C GLY A 415 -27.39 24.35 8.89
N THR A 416 -27.66 25.18 7.88
CA THR A 416 -28.88 25.14 7.07
C THR A 416 -28.51 24.79 5.62
N ARG A 417 -29.20 23.83 5.02
CA ARG A 417 -29.10 23.58 3.58
C ARG A 417 -29.94 24.64 2.85
N VAL A 418 -29.33 25.33 1.90
CA VAL A 418 -30.02 26.26 1.01
C VAL A 418 -30.06 25.64 -0.36
N THR A 419 -31.26 25.52 -0.92
CA THR A 419 -31.49 25.10 -2.31
C THR A 419 -32.28 26.21 -2.98
N ARG A 420 -31.69 26.84 -4.00
CA ARG A 420 -32.32 27.93 -4.74
C ARG A 420 -32.14 27.73 -6.23
N GLU A 421 -33.24 27.78 -6.96
CA GLU A 421 -33.24 27.75 -8.42
C GLU A 421 -32.36 28.88 -8.96
N GLY A 422 -31.56 28.57 -9.97
CA GLY A 422 -30.53 29.46 -10.48
C GLY A 422 -29.27 29.45 -9.63
N LEU A 423 -29.32 29.56 -8.30
CA LEU A 423 -28.11 29.76 -7.47
C LEU A 423 -27.36 28.46 -7.12
N GLY A 424 -28.06 27.34 -6.95
CA GLY A 424 -27.48 26.04 -6.58
C GLY A 424 -27.97 25.47 -5.26
N ALA A 425 -27.23 24.50 -4.72
CA ALA A 425 -27.55 23.82 -3.47
C ALA A 425 -26.29 23.68 -2.59
N PHE A 426 -26.27 24.35 -1.45
CA PHE A 426 -25.09 24.45 -0.59
C PHE A 426 -25.48 24.50 0.89
N SER A 427 -24.50 24.24 1.77
CA SER A 427 -24.68 24.22 3.21
C SER A 427 -24.16 25.51 3.85
N VAL A 428 -25.02 26.19 4.60
CA VAL A 428 -24.65 27.36 5.40
C VAL A 428 -24.20 26.89 6.79
N PRO A 429 -22.97 27.19 7.24
CA PRO A 429 -22.49 26.80 8.56
C PRO A 429 -23.37 27.33 9.70
N ALA A 430 -23.41 26.58 10.81
CA ALA A 430 -24.12 27.03 12.01
C ALA A 430 -23.60 28.41 12.47
N GLY A 431 -24.53 29.34 12.74
CA GLY A 431 -24.21 30.70 13.19
C GLY A 431 -23.88 31.68 12.06
N ALA A 432 -23.70 31.22 10.82
CA ALA A 432 -23.65 32.11 9.66
C ALA A 432 -25.05 32.57 9.26
N ASP A 433 -25.17 33.82 8.79
CA ASP A 433 -26.43 34.35 8.29
C ASP A 433 -26.69 33.81 6.87
N ALA A 434 -27.65 32.90 6.74
CA ALA A 434 -27.98 32.25 5.48
C ALA A 434 -28.35 33.24 4.37
N TYR A 435 -29.07 34.31 4.70
CA TYR A 435 -29.45 35.33 3.74
C TYR A 435 -28.21 36.07 3.20
N LYS A 436 -27.27 36.40 4.09
CA LYS A 436 -26.00 37.04 3.68
C LYS A 436 -25.12 36.12 2.84
N VAL A 437 -25.04 34.83 3.19
CA VAL A 437 -24.29 33.86 2.40
C VAL A 437 -24.90 33.73 1.01
N GLU A 438 -26.22 33.53 0.93
CA GLU A 438 -26.94 33.35 -0.34
C GLU A 438 -26.76 34.54 -1.29
N THR A 439 -27.10 35.75 -0.82
CA THR A 439 -26.97 36.98 -1.61
C THR A 439 -25.50 37.35 -1.88
N GLY A 440 -24.59 36.96 -0.99
CA GLY A 440 -23.15 37.05 -1.20
C GLY A 440 -22.66 36.18 -2.34
N LEU A 441 -23.10 34.92 -2.39
CA LEU A 441 -22.79 33.97 -3.46
C LEU A 441 -23.43 34.39 -4.80
N GLU A 442 -24.66 34.91 -4.79
CA GLU A 442 -25.31 35.48 -5.97
C GLU A 442 -24.48 36.62 -6.56
N ARG A 443 -24.04 37.55 -5.70
CA ARG A 443 -23.15 38.64 -6.10
C ARG A 443 -21.80 38.15 -6.63
N LEU A 444 -21.19 37.18 -5.95
CA LEU A 444 -19.89 36.64 -6.37
C LEU A 444 -19.97 35.91 -7.72
N ARG A 445 -21.15 35.40 -8.09
CA ARG A 445 -21.41 34.85 -9.41
C ARG A 445 -21.57 35.95 -10.47
N GLU A 446 -22.24 37.05 -10.16
CA GLU A 446 -22.30 38.23 -11.05
C GLU A 446 -20.90 38.84 -11.28
N GLU A 447 -20.04 38.80 -10.26
CA GLU A 447 -18.65 39.30 -10.30
C GLU A 447 -17.65 38.25 -10.81
N ILE A 448 -18.11 37.18 -11.47
CA ILE A 448 -17.23 36.07 -11.83
C ILE A 448 -16.18 36.41 -12.89
N GLY A 449 -16.52 37.32 -13.80
CA GLY A 449 -15.58 37.84 -14.79
C GLY A 449 -14.37 38.53 -14.16
N ASP A 450 -14.51 39.09 -12.95
CA ASP A 450 -13.41 39.70 -12.21
C ASP A 450 -12.54 38.65 -11.48
N ARG A 451 -13.06 37.44 -11.27
CA ARG A 451 -12.39 36.37 -10.50
C ARG A 451 -11.77 35.29 -11.36
N VAL A 452 -12.21 35.17 -12.60
CA VAL A 452 -11.73 34.15 -13.54
C VAL A 452 -11.21 34.86 -14.79
N PRO A 453 -9.88 35.01 -14.92
CA PRO A 453 -9.32 35.65 -16.10
C PRO A 453 -9.73 34.90 -17.37
N PRO A 454 -10.08 35.61 -18.47
CA PRO A 454 -10.42 34.96 -19.74
C PRO A 454 -9.34 33.98 -20.22
N ALA A 455 -8.06 34.27 -19.94
CA ALA A 455 -6.94 33.39 -20.26
C ALA A 455 -6.96 32.04 -19.51
N THR A 456 -7.55 31.97 -18.31
CA THR A 456 -7.74 30.71 -17.57
C THR A 456 -8.81 29.87 -18.26
N LEU A 457 -9.91 30.50 -18.69
CA LEU A 457 -10.98 29.81 -19.41
C LEU A 457 -10.58 29.40 -20.83
N ALA A 458 -9.84 30.24 -21.53
CA ALA A 458 -9.29 29.91 -22.85
C ALA A 458 -8.47 28.61 -22.81
N ARG A 459 -7.66 28.41 -21.76
CA ARG A 459 -6.89 27.16 -21.54
C ARG A 459 -7.76 25.94 -21.24
N LEU A 460 -8.94 26.15 -20.67
CA LEU A 460 -9.91 25.10 -20.40
C LEU A 460 -10.65 24.69 -21.68
N LEU A 461 -10.99 25.67 -22.52
CA LEU A 461 -11.70 25.47 -23.79
C LEU A 461 -10.81 24.86 -24.86
N ASP A 462 -9.52 25.21 -24.84
CA ASP A 462 -8.54 24.76 -25.81
C ASP A 462 -7.25 24.29 -25.11
N PRO A 463 -7.31 23.13 -24.43
CA PRO A 463 -6.15 22.57 -23.76
C PRO A 463 -5.05 22.15 -24.75
N ALA A 464 -5.39 21.96 -26.03
CA ALA A 464 -4.47 21.58 -27.09
C ALA A 464 -3.80 22.79 -27.78
N GLY A 465 -4.30 24.01 -27.55
CA GLY A 465 -3.80 25.23 -28.21
C GLY A 465 -4.11 25.26 -29.71
N GLU A 466 -5.19 24.62 -30.15
CA GLU A 466 -5.62 24.53 -31.55
C GLU A 466 -6.40 25.77 -32.03
N LEU A 467 -6.96 26.57 -31.12
CA LEU A 467 -7.65 27.83 -31.40
C LEU A 467 -6.63 28.99 -31.44
N GLU A 468 -6.85 29.93 -32.36
CA GLU A 468 -6.11 31.20 -32.34
C GLU A 468 -6.43 31.95 -31.02
N GLY A 469 -5.41 32.51 -30.36
CA GLY A 469 -5.54 33.09 -29.01
C GLY A 469 -6.68 34.09 -28.85
N ASP A 470 -6.87 34.99 -29.82
CA ASP A 470 -7.94 35.99 -29.82
C ASP A 470 -9.35 35.37 -29.94
N MET A 471 -9.46 34.18 -30.53
CA MET A 471 -10.71 33.43 -30.66
C MET A 471 -11.05 32.72 -29.35
N ALA A 472 -10.07 32.07 -28.73
CA ALA A 472 -10.23 31.38 -27.45
C ALA A 472 -10.59 32.37 -26.33
N GLU A 473 -9.96 33.55 -26.29
CA GLU A 473 -10.30 34.59 -25.30
C GLU A 473 -11.70 35.18 -25.50
N ARG A 474 -12.15 35.37 -26.76
CA ARG A 474 -13.50 35.87 -27.05
C ARG A 474 -14.57 34.86 -26.66
N MET A 475 -14.34 33.58 -27.00
CA MET A 475 -15.22 32.49 -26.59
C MET A 475 -15.24 32.33 -25.07
N ALA A 476 -14.10 32.50 -24.40
CA ALA A 476 -14.02 32.51 -22.94
C ALA A 476 -14.85 33.65 -22.30
N GLY A 477 -14.90 34.82 -22.94
CA GLY A 477 -15.77 35.92 -22.52
C GLY A 477 -17.26 35.58 -22.64
N GLU A 478 -17.69 35.03 -23.78
CA GLU A 478 -19.08 34.60 -23.99
C GLU A 478 -19.49 33.49 -23.00
N LEU A 479 -18.60 32.54 -22.74
CA LEU A 479 -18.83 31.48 -21.76
C LEU A 479 -18.87 31.98 -20.31
N LEU A 480 -18.17 33.05 -19.97
CA LEU A 480 -18.27 33.66 -18.63
C LEU A 480 -19.67 34.20 -18.38
N ASP A 481 -20.27 34.84 -19.38
CA ASP A 481 -21.63 35.35 -19.30
C ASP A 481 -22.63 34.19 -19.16
N ASP A 482 -22.47 33.13 -19.95
CA ASP A 482 -23.30 31.91 -19.84
C ASP A 482 -23.13 31.25 -18.45
N PHE A 483 -21.91 31.23 -17.90
CA PHE A 483 -21.68 30.69 -16.56
C PHE A 483 -22.28 31.57 -15.46
N ALA A 484 -22.33 32.88 -15.62
CA ALA A 484 -22.99 33.73 -14.64
C ALA A 484 -24.49 33.36 -14.50
N ASP A 485 -25.11 32.89 -15.58
CA ASP A 485 -26.52 32.50 -15.61
C ASP A 485 -26.75 31.03 -15.22
N GLU A 486 -25.92 30.10 -15.71
CA GLU A 486 -26.17 28.66 -15.59
C GLU A 486 -25.39 27.98 -14.44
N ALA A 487 -24.38 28.64 -13.88
CA ALA A 487 -23.53 28.02 -12.88
C ALA A 487 -24.21 27.94 -11.51
N ALA A 488 -23.93 26.84 -10.81
CA ALA A 488 -24.52 26.54 -9.52
C ALA A 488 -23.45 26.44 -8.43
N TRP A 489 -23.68 27.11 -7.30
CA TRP A 489 -22.89 26.92 -6.10
C TRP A 489 -23.22 25.59 -5.44
N ILE A 490 -22.18 24.82 -5.12
CA ILE A 490 -22.26 23.58 -4.35
C ILE A 490 -21.21 23.55 -3.25
N ASP A 491 -21.40 22.68 -2.26
CA ASP A 491 -20.39 22.41 -1.24
C ASP A 491 -19.11 21.85 -1.91
N HIS A 492 -17.98 22.52 -1.72
CA HIS A 492 -16.70 22.11 -2.28
C HIS A 492 -16.07 21.02 -1.38
N PRO A 493 -15.48 19.94 -1.95
CA PRO A 493 -14.96 18.81 -1.16
C PRO A 493 -13.81 19.20 -0.21
N ASP A 494 -13.02 20.22 -0.56
CA ASP A 494 -11.97 20.75 0.31
C ASP A 494 -12.50 21.77 1.36
N GLY A 495 -13.82 22.00 1.40
CA GLY A 495 -14.56 22.95 2.24
C GLY A 495 -14.96 24.23 1.51
N GLY A 496 -15.95 24.95 2.03
CA GLY A 496 -16.52 26.15 1.38
C GLY A 496 -17.43 25.80 0.20
N TYR A 497 -17.57 26.73 -0.74
CA TYR A 497 -18.43 26.66 -1.91
C TYR A 497 -17.61 26.68 -3.17
N GLY A 498 -17.93 25.78 -4.09
CA GLY A 498 -17.36 25.75 -5.42
C GLY A 498 -18.44 26.06 -6.44
N LEU A 499 -18.06 26.75 -7.50
CA LEU A 499 -18.99 27.03 -8.59
C LEU A 499 -18.88 25.95 -9.64
N LEU A 500 -19.96 25.18 -9.80
CA LEU A 500 -20.06 24.11 -10.78
C LEU A 500 -20.58 24.67 -12.11
N VAL A 501 -19.83 24.43 -13.19
CA VAL A 501 -20.16 24.85 -14.55
C VAL A 501 -20.29 23.65 -15.47
N THR A 502 -21.04 23.80 -16.58
CA THR A 502 -21.12 22.82 -17.66
C THR A 502 -20.26 23.30 -18.83
N LEU A 503 -19.23 22.55 -19.19
CA LEU A 503 -18.37 22.83 -20.33
C LEU A 503 -19.06 22.42 -21.64
N MET A 504 -18.53 22.92 -22.77
CA MET A 504 -19.14 22.71 -24.08
C MET A 504 -19.20 21.24 -24.52
N ASP A 505 -18.33 20.38 -23.99
CA ASP A 505 -18.38 18.93 -24.22
C ASP A 505 -19.43 18.21 -23.36
N GLY A 506 -20.22 18.96 -22.58
CA GLY A 506 -21.22 18.48 -21.64
C GLY A 506 -20.64 18.01 -20.32
N THR A 507 -19.30 18.02 -20.15
CA THR A 507 -18.70 17.71 -18.86
C THR A 507 -18.96 18.83 -17.86
N ARG A 508 -19.08 18.48 -16.59
CA ARG A 508 -19.25 19.47 -15.52
C ARG A 508 -18.05 19.44 -14.61
N GLY A 509 -17.57 20.62 -14.24
CA GLY A 509 -16.40 20.79 -13.39
C GLY A 509 -16.53 22.04 -12.53
N PHE A 510 -15.70 22.11 -11.49
CA PHE A 510 -15.55 23.37 -10.78
C PHE A 510 -14.82 24.37 -11.67
N LEU A 511 -15.38 25.57 -11.79
CA LEU A 511 -14.75 26.64 -12.54
C LEU A 511 -13.38 26.95 -11.91
N PRO A 512 -12.26 26.97 -12.66
CA PRO A 512 -10.96 27.33 -12.12
C PRO A 512 -10.86 28.83 -11.80
N GLY A 513 -10.18 29.18 -10.70
CA GLY A 513 -9.80 30.54 -10.35
C GLY A 513 -8.47 30.97 -10.99
N GLU A 514 -7.93 32.10 -10.55
CA GLU A 514 -6.67 32.68 -11.06
C GLU A 514 -5.46 31.75 -10.95
N ASP A 515 -5.43 30.85 -9.96
CA ASP A 515 -4.32 29.94 -9.70
C ASP A 515 -4.49 28.56 -10.36
N ASP A 516 -5.39 28.45 -11.34
CA ASP A 516 -5.81 27.21 -12.01
C ASP A 516 -6.41 26.14 -11.08
N LYS A 517 -6.68 26.47 -9.81
CA LYS A 517 -7.40 25.59 -8.89
C LYS A 517 -8.90 25.89 -8.95
N PRO A 518 -9.76 24.92 -8.58
CA PRO A 518 -11.18 25.17 -8.40
C PRO A 518 -11.47 26.46 -7.61
N LEU A 519 -12.27 27.35 -8.19
CA LEU A 519 -12.77 28.55 -7.54
C LEU A 519 -13.48 28.13 -6.26
N ARG A 520 -12.99 28.65 -5.15
CA ARG A 520 -13.48 28.31 -3.82
C ARG A 520 -13.81 29.58 -3.08
N VAL A 521 -14.99 29.59 -2.45
CA VAL A 521 -15.50 30.70 -1.65
C VAL A 521 -15.90 30.19 -0.28
N THR A 522 -15.50 30.87 0.78
CA THR A 522 -15.92 30.58 2.14
C THR A 522 -17.21 31.32 2.51
N ALA A 523 -17.90 30.87 3.56
CA ALA A 523 -19.06 31.61 4.11
C ALA A 523 -18.70 33.06 4.48
N ASP A 524 -17.53 33.29 5.07
CA ASP A 524 -17.06 34.63 5.42
C ASP A 524 -16.79 35.51 4.18
N GLU A 525 -16.33 34.91 3.08
CA GLU A 525 -16.16 35.63 1.81
C GLU A 525 -17.50 35.98 1.17
N ALA A 526 -18.47 35.06 1.19
CA ALA A 526 -19.81 35.34 0.73
C ALA A 526 -20.45 36.46 1.57
N ILE A 527 -20.37 36.39 2.90
CA ILE A 527 -20.88 37.43 3.81
C ILE A 527 -20.20 38.77 3.56
N ARG A 528 -18.88 38.80 3.36
CA ARG A 528 -18.15 40.03 2.99
C ARG A 528 -18.60 40.59 1.65
N ALA A 529 -18.85 39.75 0.65
CA ALA A 529 -19.36 40.17 -0.65
C ALA A 529 -20.76 40.80 -0.53
N HIS A 530 -21.63 40.21 0.30
CA HIS A 530 -22.93 40.80 0.63
C HIS A 530 -22.78 42.19 1.25
N ASP A 531 -21.98 42.31 2.32
CA ASP A 531 -21.81 43.56 3.05
C ASP A 531 -21.18 44.66 2.16
N ALA A 532 -20.21 44.30 1.31
CA ALA A 532 -19.60 45.21 0.33
C ALA A 532 -20.60 45.69 -0.73
N GLY A 533 -21.54 44.83 -1.12
CA GLY A 533 -22.61 45.16 -2.05
C GLY A 533 -23.60 46.18 -1.51
N TRP A 534 -23.95 46.06 -0.23
CA TRP A 534 -24.76 47.05 0.46
C TRP A 534 -24.05 48.40 0.59
N ALA A 535 -22.76 48.41 0.89
CA ALA A 535 -21.97 49.64 0.98
C ALA A 535 -21.97 50.40 -0.36
N ARG A 536 -21.73 49.70 -1.49
CA ARG A 536 -21.80 50.30 -2.84
C ARG A 536 -23.18 50.91 -3.13
N ARG A 537 -24.27 50.18 -2.87
CA ARG A 537 -25.64 50.71 -3.08
C ARG A 537 -25.92 51.95 -2.22
N ILE A 538 -25.41 52.01 -1.00
CA ILE A 538 -25.55 53.19 -0.14
C ILE A 538 -24.78 54.37 -0.73
N ASP A 539 -23.55 54.16 -1.19
CA ASP A 539 -22.75 55.20 -1.83
C ASP A 539 -23.38 55.69 -3.15
N ASP A 540 -23.95 54.80 -3.96
CA ASP A 540 -24.67 55.16 -5.20
C ASP A 540 -25.93 56.00 -4.90
N VAL A 541 -26.65 55.66 -3.82
CA VAL A 541 -27.81 56.44 -3.36
C VAL A 541 -27.39 57.80 -2.80
N LEU A 542 -26.29 57.86 -2.06
CA LEU A 542 -25.78 59.10 -1.46
C LEU A 542 -25.09 60.03 -2.48
N SER A 543 -24.50 59.47 -3.55
CA SER A 543 -23.87 60.22 -4.64
C SER A 543 -24.89 60.77 -5.66
N GLY A 544 -26.15 60.35 -5.57
CA GLY A 544 -27.22 60.83 -6.45
C GLY A 544 -27.17 60.25 -7.86
N GLU A 545 -26.46 59.14 -8.07
CA GLU A 545 -26.41 58.44 -9.36
C GLU A 545 -27.66 57.61 -9.65
N PHE A 546 -28.56 57.46 -8.67
CA PHE A 546 -29.93 57.05 -8.95
C PHE A 546 -30.70 58.22 -9.58
N GLY A 547 -30.64 58.27 -10.92
CA GLY A 547 -31.59 59.04 -11.72
C GLY A 547 -33.05 58.65 -11.39
N PRO A 548 -34.00 59.58 -11.56
CA PRO A 548 -35.39 59.42 -11.09
C PRO A 548 -36.12 58.19 -11.63
#